data_AF-A0A524KD87-F1
#
_entry.id   AF-A0A524KD87-F1
#
_cell.length_a   1.000
_cell.length_b   1.000
_cell.length_c   1.000
_cell.angle_alpha   90.00
_cell.angle_beta   90.00
_cell.angle_gamma   90.00
#
_symmetry.space_group_name_H-M   'P 1'
#
loop_
_entity.id
_entity.type
_entity.pdbx_description
1 polymer ?
#
loop_
_entity_poly.entity_id
_entity_poly.type
_entity_poly.pdbx_seq_one_letter_code
_entity_poly.pdbx_strand_id
1 'polypeptide(L)'
;MTAHETLDAYAAFFESLSPDSLDRLDELCAPEVRFRDPFNDVCCVAAFQAILAKMFQDVAEPSFEVTDRAISSRACYLRWTFTFRGAGSNDSLRRIEGVSEIHLNAAG
;
A
#
# COMPACT_ATOMS: atom_id res chain seq x y z
N MET A 1 6.49 -3.29 19.09
CA MET A 1 7.00 -2.91 17.77
C MET A 1 7.27 -1.42 17.81
N THR A 2 8.45 -0.97 17.42
CA THR A 2 8.75 0.45 17.26
C THR A 2 8.10 0.99 15.98
N ALA A 3 7.92 2.30 15.87
CA ALA A 3 7.39 2.92 14.64
C ALA A 3 8.21 2.54 13.38
N HIS A 4 9.53 2.33 13.55
CA HIS A 4 10.40 1.90 12.47
C HIS A 4 10.12 0.46 12.05
N GLU A 5 10.00 -0.46 13.01
CA GLU A 5 9.66 -1.86 12.72
C GLU A 5 8.28 -2.01 12.07
N THR A 6 7.27 -1.27 12.54
CA THR A 6 5.93 -1.28 11.92
C THR A 6 6.00 -0.75 10.49
N LEU A 7 6.70 0.36 10.27
CA LEU A 7 6.84 0.95 8.94
C LEU A 7 7.62 0.04 7.99
N ASP A 8 8.64 -0.66 8.49
CA ASP A 8 9.42 -1.61 7.72
C ASP A 8 8.59 -2.84 7.33
N ALA A 9 7.77 -3.36 8.24
CA ALA A 9 6.85 -4.45 7.97
C ALA A 9 5.78 -4.04 6.93
N TYR A 10 5.21 -2.84 7.06
CA TYR A 10 4.25 -2.30 6.11
C TYR A 10 4.88 -2.12 4.72
N ALA A 11 6.09 -1.56 4.64
CA ALA A 11 6.82 -1.41 3.39
C ALA A 11 7.09 -2.78 2.73
N ALA A 12 7.60 -3.75 3.50
CA ALA A 12 7.89 -5.09 3.00
C ALA A 12 6.63 -5.82 2.50
N PHE A 13 5.48 -5.59 3.14
CA PHE A 13 4.20 -6.12 2.68
C PHE A 13 3.82 -5.57 1.31
N PHE A 14 3.94 -4.25 1.09
CA PHE A 14 3.64 -3.66 -0.21
C PHE A 14 4.62 -4.10 -1.31
N GLU A 15 5.90 -4.28 -0.98
CA GLU A 15 6.90 -4.78 -1.94
C GLU A 15 6.68 -6.26 -2.32
N SER A 16 6.03 -7.03 -1.45
CA SER A 16 5.69 -8.45 -1.67
C SER A 16 4.21 -8.68 -1.98
N LEU A 17 3.46 -7.61 -2.28
CA LEU A 17 2.01 -7.64 -2.44
C LEU A 17 1.61 -8.56 -3.59
N SER A 18 0.67 -9.45 -3.32
CA SER A 18 0.06 -10.34 -4.31
C SER A 18 -1.44 -10.48 -4.02
N PRO A 19 -2.23 -11.02 -4.96
CA PRO A 19 -3.64 -11.31 -4.70
C PRO A 19 -3.85 -12.19 -3.46
N ASP A 20 -2.97 -13.16 -3.24
CA ASP A 20 -3.06 -14.11 -2.13
C ASP A 20 -2.58 -13.50 -0.79
N SER A 21 -1.82 -12.40 -0.83
CA SER A 21 -1.34 -11.75 0.39
C SER A 21 -2.35 -10.75 0.96
N LEU A 22 -3.43 -10.41 0.25
CA LEU A 22 -4.37 -9.36 0.65
C LEU A 22 -5.02 -9.62 2.00
N ASP A 23 -5.31 -10.89 2.31
CA ASP A 23 -5.95 -11.26 3.57
C ASP A 23 -5.08 -10.87 4.77
N ARG A 24 -3.74 -10.95 4.64
CA ARG A 24 -2.76 -10.62 5.69
C ARG A 24 -2.68 -9.13 6.02
N LEU A 25 -3.46 -8.29 5.34
CA LEU A 25 -3.54 -6.86 5.67
C LEU A 25 -4.11 -6.64 7.08
N ASP A 26 -4.90 -7.58 7.60
CA ASP A 26 -5.42 -7.60 8.97
C ASP A 26 -4.32 -7.76 10.05
N GLU A 27 -3.19 -8.37 9.70
CA GLU A 27 -2.00 -8.47 10.57
C GLU A 27 -1.29 -7.12 10.74
N LEU A 28 -1.46 -6.20 9.77
CA LEU A 28 -0.71 -4.94 9.69
C LEU A 28 -1.57 -3.70 9.93
N CYS A 29 -2.88 -3.79 9.73
CA CYS A 29 -3.80 -2.68 9.83
C CYS A 29 -4.84 -2.94 10.93
N ALA A 30 -5.15 -1.89 11.69
CA ALA A 30 -6.28 -1.95 12.61
C ALA A 30 -7.58 -2.25 11.85
N PRO A 31 -8.55 -2.96 12.46
CA PRO A 31 -9.84 -3.24 11.83
C PRO A 31 -10.55 -1.98 11.30
N GLU A 32 -10.34 -0.84 11.96
CA GLU A 32 -10.86 0.49 11.63
C GLU A 32 -9.92 1.36 10.77
N VAL A 33 -8.88 0.80 10.14
CA VAL A 33 -7.95 1.55 9.29
C VAL A 33 -8.70 2.41 8.26
N ARG A 34 -8.21 3.63 8.04
CA ARG A 34 -8.73 4.51 7.00
C ARG A 34 -7.71 4.61 5.86
N PHE A 35 -8.11 4.17 4.69
CA PHE A 35 -7.33 4.33 3.46
C PHE A 35 -7.90 5.48 2.63
N ARG A 36 -7.02 6.36 2.15
CA ARG A 36 -7.39 7.49 1.30
C ARG A 36 -6.41 7.66 0.16
N ASP A 37 -6.96 7.77 -1.04
CA ASP A 37 -6.26 8.19 -2.25
C ASP A 37 -7.10 9.29 -2.95
N PRO A 38 -6.72 9.81 -4.15
CA PRO A 38 -7.50 10.82 -4.85
C PRO A 38 -8.93 10.40 -5.26
N PHE A 39 -9.24 9.11 -5.29
CA PHE A 39 -10.50 8.52 -5.77
C PHE A 39 -11.30 7.85 -4.65
N ASN A 40 -10.64 7.35 -3.61
CA ASN A 40 -11.20 6.53 -2.55
C ASN A 40 -10.97 7.16 -1.17
N ASP A 41 -11.96 7.06 -0.30
CA ASP A 41 -11.86 7.36 1.13
C ASP A 41 -12.69 6.32 1.86
N VAL A 42 -12.03 5.26 2.33
CA VAL A 42 -12.69 4.08 2.90
C VAL A 42 -12.19 3.82 4.31
N CYS A 43 -13.11 3.36 5.15
CA CYS A 43 -12.80 2.89 6.49
C CYS A 43 -12.99 1.39 6.55
N CYS A 44 -12.17 0.75 7.36
CA CYS A 44 -12.00 -0.69 7.59
C CYS A 44 -11.10 -1.44 6.63
N VAL A 45 -10.45 -2.49 7.17
CA VAL A 45 -9.49 -3.33 6.44
C VAL A 45 -10.12 -4.03 5.23
N ALA A 46 -11.37 -4.50 5.36
CA ALA A 46 -12.07 -5.18 4.28
C ALA A 46 -12.30 -4.26 3.07
N ALA A 47 -12.63 -2.99 3.29
CA ALA A 47 -12.77 -2.02 2.21
C ALA A 47 -11.43 -1.71 1.56
N PHE A 48 -10.36 -1.61 2.34
CA PHE A 48 -9.02 -1.40 1.81
C PHE A 48 -8.53 -2.60 0.97
N GLN A 49 -8.76 -3.83 1.43
CA GLN A 49 -8.48 -5.06 0.66
C GLN A 49 -9.21 -5.05 -0.68
N ALA A 50 -10.48 -4.63 -0.71
CA ALA A 50 -11.26 -4.56 -1.95
C ALA A 50 -10.66 -3.56 -2.97
N ILE A 51 -10.09 -2.44 -2.51
CA ILE A 51 -9.37 -1.49 -3.38
C ILE A 51 -8.13 -2.16 -4.00
N LEU A 52 -7.32 -2.85 -3.20
CA LEU A 52 -6.13 -3.54 -3.71
C LEU A 52 -6.50 -4.70 -4.65
N ALA A 53 -7.55 -5.46 -4.33
CA ALA A 53 -8.05 -6.51 -5.20
C ALA A 53 -8.50 -5.96 -6.55
N LYS A 54 -9.18 -4.80 -6.55
CA LYS A 54 -9.59 -4.11 -7.79
C LYS A 54 -8.38 -3.64 -8.61
N MET A 55 -7.33 -3.12 -7.97
CA MET A 55 -6.07 -2.78 -8.64
C MET A 55 -5.51 -3.98 -9.41
N PHE A 56 -5.46 -5.17 -8.81
CA PHE A 56 -4.99 -6.39 -9.49
C PHE A 56 -5.87 -6.82 -10.68
N GLN A 57 -7.14 -6.43 -10.73
CA GLN A 57 -8.00 -6.67 -11.90
C GLN A 57 -7.79 -5.63 -13.01
N ASP A 58 -7.36 -4.43 -12.64
CA ASP A 58 -7.26 -3.28 -13.55
C ASP A 58 -5.93 -3.20 -14.30
N VAL A 59 -4.88 -3.79 -13.73
CA VAL A 59 -3.53 -3.72 -14.28
C VAL A 59 -2.84 -5.08 -14.27
N ALA A 60 -1.93 -5.29 -15.22
CA ALA A 60 -1.07 -6.47 -15.27
C ALA A 60 0.28 -6.17 -14.60
N GLU A 61 0.91 -7.21 -14.04
CA GLU A 61 2.24 -7.12 -13.41
C GLU A 61 2.42 -5.92 -12.45
N PRO A 62 1.47 -5.63 -11.52
CA PRO A 62 1.67 -4.57 -10.54
C PRO A 62 2.83 -4.90 -9.61
N SER A 63 3.70 -3.93 -9.37
CA SER A 63 4.83 -4.04 -8.43
C SER A 63 5.09 -2.71 -7.76
N PHE A 64 5.24 -2.75 -6.43
CA PHE A 64 5.64 -1.60 -5.63
C PHE A 64 7.09 -1.76 -5.20
N GLU A 65 7.86 -0.67 -5.31
CA GLU A 65 9.22 -0.54 -4.79
C GLU A 65 9.24 0.63 -3.81
N VAL A 66 9.62 0.39 -2.55
CA VAL A 66 9.75 1.45 -1.55
C VAL A 66 11.15 2.05 -1.66
N THR A 67 11.21 3.31 -2.07
CA THR A 67 12.47 4.00 -2.42
C THR A 67 13.00 4.92 -1.33
N ASP A 68 12.17 5.28 -0.35
CA ASP A 68 12.59 6.06 0.82
C ASP A 68 11.57 5.94 1.96
N ARG A 69 12.03 6.17 3.20
CA ARG A 69 11.22 6.10 4.42
C ARG A 69 11.58 7.26 5.34
N ALA A 70 10.58 7.88 5.94
CA ALA A 70 10.79 8.92 6.94
C ALA A 70 9.81 8.79 8.10
N ILE A 71 10.27 9.09 9.32
CA ILE A 71 9.45 9.09 10.53
C ILE A 71 9.52 10.49 11.14
N SER A 72 8.36 11.05 11.45
CA SER A 72 8.22 12.31 12.16
C SER A 72 7.52 12.12 13.50
N SER A 73 7.37 13.19 14.27
CA SER A 73 6.58 13.17 15.51
C SER A 73 5.07 13.00 15.29
N ARG A 74 4.57 13.13 14.04
CA ARG A 74 3.14 13.10 13.73
C ARG A 74 2.73 11.90 12.88
N ALA A 75 3.58 11.49 11.96
CA ALA A 75 3.28 10.45 10.97
C ALA A 75 4.57 9.83 10.42
N CYS A 76 4.41 8.66 9.81
CA CYS A 76 5.41 8.01 8.98
C CYS A 76 5.12 8.29 7.50
N TYR A 77 6.16 8.21 6.67
CA TYR A 77 6.06 8.42 5.23
C TYR A 77 6.81 7.34 4.48
N LEU A 78 6.20 6.82 3.43
CA LEU A 78 6.85 5.94 2.45
C LEU A 78 6.83 6.61 1.10
N ARG A 79 8.00 6.77 0.47
CA ARG A 79 8.10 7.12 -0.94
C ARG A 79 8.23 5.84 -1.75
N TRP A 80 7.43 5.70 -2.79
CA TRP A 80 7.37 4.47 -3.55
C TRP A 80 7.29 4.72 -5.06
N THR A 81 7.66 3.70 -5.79
CA THR A 81 7.40 3.55 -7.22
C THR A 81 6.40 2.43 -7.41
N PHE A 82 5.32 2.70 -8.12
CA PHE A 82 4.41 1.69 -8.63
C PHE A 82 4.66 1.48 -10.11
N THR A 83 4.99 0.25 -10.50
CA THR A 83 5.12 -0.15 -11.90
C THR A 83 4.02 -1.14 -12.26
N PHE A 84 3.49 -1.02 -13.47
CA PHE A 84 2.43 -1.89 -13.96
C PHE A 84 2.30 -1.81 -15.47
N ARG A 85 1.66 -2.82 -16.03
CA ARG A 85 1.28 -2.93 -17.43
C ARG A 85 -0.20 -2.65 -17.61
N GLY A 86 -0.55 -1.97 -18.69
CA GLY A 86 -1.96 -1.67 -18.99
C GLY A 86 -2.70 -2.84 -19.62
N ALA A 87 -3.99 -2.97 -19.33
CA ALA A 87 -4.84 -3.93 -20.04
C ALA A 87 -5.03 -3.47 -21.51
N GLY A 88 -4.27 -4.06 -22.44
CA GLY A 88 -4.41 -3.77 -23.88
C GLY A 88 -3.21 -4.17 -24.75
N SER A 89 -3.35 -3.95 -26.06
CA SER A 89 -2.38 -4.38 -27.09
C SER A 89 -1.10 -3.54 -27.18
N ASN A 90 -1.01 -2.41 -26.47
CA ASN A 90 0.20 -1.60 -26.37
C ASN A 90 0.72 -1.65 -24.93
N ASP A 91 1.27 -2.80 -24.59
CA ASP A 91 1.68 -3.23 -23.25
C ASP A 91 3.04 -2.63 -22.84
N SER A 92 3.09 -1.30 -22.74
CA SER A 92 4.27 -0.62 -22.21
C SER A 92 4.22 -0.60 -20.68
N LEU A 93 5.36 -0.84 -20.06
CA LEU A 93 5.52 -0.70 -18.61
C LEU A 93 5.32 0.78 -18.23
N ARG A 94 4.34 1.02 -17.36
CA ARG A 94 4.03 2.33 -16.79
C ARG A 94 4.64 2.44 -15.40
N ARG A 95 4.95 3.67 -15.00
CA ARG A 95 5.56 4.01 -13.72
C ARG A 95 4.81 5.20 -13.11
N ILE A 96 4.46 5.09 -11.84
CA ILE A 96 3.91 6.16 -11.01
C ILE A 96 4.79 6.29 -9.78
N GLU A 97 5.12 7.51 -9.41
CA GLU A 97 5.82 7.82 -8.17
C GLU A 97 4.84 8.45 -7.19
N GLY A 98 4.95 8.06 -5.92
CA GLY A 98 4.01 8.50 -4.91
C GLY A 98 4.62 8.52 -3.52
N VAL A 99 3.87 9.10 -2.60
CA VAL A 99 4.16 9.12 -1.17
C VAL A 99 2.89 8.76 -0.41
N SER A 100 3.01 7.86 0.55
CA SER A 100 1.96 7.54 1.52
C SER A 100 2.30 8.14 2.87
N GLU A 101 1.36 8.91 3.45
CA GLU A 101 1.40 9.32 4.85
C GLU A 101 0.67 8.27 5.69
N ILE A 102 1.33 7.76 6.73
CA ILE A 102 0.87 6.63 7.54
C ILE A 102 0.78 7.06 9.00
N HIS A 103 -0.37 6.80 9.61
CA HIS A 103 -0.64 7.06 11.02
C HIS A 103 -0.69 5.74 11.77
N LEU A 104 0.19 5.60 12.74
CA LEU A 104 0.27 4.44 13.61
C LEU A 104 -0.63 4.65 14.83
N ASN A 105 -1.31 3.60 15.28
CA ASN A 105 -2.12 3.67 16.49
C ASN A 105 -1.25 3.34 17.72
N ALA A 106 -1.84 3.25 18.91
CA ALA A 106 -1.10 2.95 20.13
C ALA A 106 -0.46 1.53 20.14
N ALA A 107 -0.94 0.61 19.31
CA ALA A 107 -0.39 -0.74 19.15
C ALA A 107 0.78 -0.80 18.13
N GLY A 108 1.00 0.29 17.39
CA GLY A 108 1.94 0.36 16.27
C GLY A 108 1.21 0.19 14.97
#